data_AF-A0A1Z3LTH1-F1
#
_entry.id   AF-A0A1Z3LTH1-F1
#
_cell.length_a   1.000
_cell.length_b   1.000
_cell.length_c   1.000
_cell.angle_alpha   90.00
_cell.angle_beta   90.00
_cell.angle_gamma   90.00
#
_symmetry.space_group_name_H-M   'P 1'
#
loop_
_entity.id
_entity.type
_entity.pdbx_description
1 polymer ?
#
loop_
_entity_poly.entity_id
_entity_poly.type
_entity_poly.pdbx_seq_one_letter_code
_entity_poly.pdbx_strand_id
1 'polypeptide(L)'
;MPQTLARLPSLTWEEMEAIFDELAATNEQRDQASRLLSMTRLAAGSLSPLDLMREIFCIALVLPCGNDRPPKRPDREFHPPRSGG
;
A
#
# COMPACT_ATOMS: atom_id res chain seq x y z
N MET A 1 5.30 -37.48 -2.52
CA MET A 1 4.81 -36.73 -1.35
C MET A 1 3.55 -35.99 -1.80
N PRO A 2 2.35 -36.30 -1.26
CA PRO A 2 1.18 -35.49 -1.58
C PRO A 2 1.45 -34.11 -0.99
N GLN A 3 1.48 -33.08 -1.84
CA GLN A 3 1.62 -31.72 -1.36
C GLN A 3 0.34 -31.43 -0.59
N THR A 4 0.45 -31.30 0.74
CA THR A 4 -0.59 -30.71 1.56
C THR A 4 -0.82 -29.33 0.97
N LEU A 5 -1.87 -29.18 0.16
CA LEU A 5 -2.35 -27.88 -0.29
C LEU A 5 -2.66 -27.12 0.98
N ALA A 6 -1.69 -26.31 1.43
CA ALA A 6 -1.86 -25.44 2.57
C ALA A 6 -3.10 -24.61 2.26
N ARG A 7 -4.19 -24.87 3.00
CA ARG A 7 -5.38 -24.06 2.88
C ARG A 7 -4.95 -22.65 3.23
N LEU A 8 -5.00 -21.76 2.23
CA LEU A 8 -4.84 -20.34 2.48
C LEU A 8 -5.86 -19.98 3.57
N PRO A 9 -5.45 -19.18 4.58
CA PRO A 9 -6.38 -18.75 5.61
C PRO A 9 -7.57 -18.09 4.94
N SER A 10 -8.77 -18.48 5.35
CA SER A 10 -10.00 -17.83 4.91
C SER A 10 -10.00 -16.43 5.52
N LEU A 11 -9.62 -15.43 4.72
CA LEU A 11 -9.59 -14.03 5.14
C LEU A 11 -10.96 -13.40 4.89
N THR A 12 -11.53 -12.76 5.91
CA THR A 12 -12.74 -11.94 5.75
C THR A 12 -12.39 -10.56 5.18
N TRP A 13 -13.39 -9.85 4.67
CA TRP A 13 -13.20 -8.46 4.25
C TRP A 13 -12.80 -7.55 5.41
N GLU A 14 -13.32 -7.80 6.62
CA GLU A 14 -13.00 -7.04 7.83
C GLU A 14 -11.53 -7.24 8.24
N GLU A 15 -11.04 -8.48 8.16
CA GLU A 15 -9.62 -8.78 8.41
C GLU A 15 -8.71 -8.14 7.36
N MET A 16 -9.16 -8.12 6.10
CA MET A 16 -8.43 -7.43 5.03
C MET A 16 -8.37 -5.92 5.27
N GLU A 17 -9.49 -5.29 5.63
CA GLU A 17 -9.53 -3.87 5.98
C GLU A 17 -8.56 -3.55 7.13
N ALA A 18 -8.51 -4.39 8.18
CA ALA A 18 -7.56 -4.24 9.29
C ALA A 18 -6.09 -4.34 8.84
N ILE A 19 -5.75 -5.30 7.96
CA ILE A 19 -4.37 -5.43 7.44
C ILE A 19 -3.96 -4.17 6.68
N PHE A 20 -4.85 -3.62 5.84
CA PHE A 20 -4.55 -2.41 5.10
C PHE A 20 -4.48 -1.16 5.98
N ASP A 21 -5.26 -1.14 7.07
CA ASP A 21 -5.19 -0.11 8.11
C ASP A 21 -3.82 -0.08 8.80
N GLU A 22 -3.28 -1.26 9.13
CA GLU A 22 -1.95 -1.43 9.73
C GLU A 22 -0.81 -1.11 8.76
N LEU A 23 -0.98 -1.39 7.46
CA LEU A 23 0.02 -1.11 6.44
C LEU A 23 0.11 0.37 6.06
N ALA A 24 -0.95 1.15 6.29
CA ALA A 24 -0.98 2.58 5.95
C ALA A 24 -0.09 3.41 6.91
N ALA A 25 0.86 4.15 6.34
CA ALA A 25 1.74 5.04 7.11
C ALA A 25 1.12 6.41 7.41
N THR A 26 0.08 6.81 6.67
CA THR A 26 -0.63 8.08 6.87
C THR A 26 -2.14 7.89 6.86
N ASN A 27 -2.87 8.85 7.45
CA ASN A 27 -4.33 8.86 7.40
C ASN A 27 -4.86 8.92 5.95
N GLU A 28 -4.18 9.66 5.06
CA GLU A 28 -4.54 9.74 3.65
C GLU A 28 -4.43 8.39 2.93
N GLN A 29 -3.38 7.61 3.25
CA GLN A 29 -3.18 6.27 2.72
C GLN A 29 -4.23 5.29 3.25
N ARG A 30 -4.55 5.38 4.55
CA ARG A 30 -5.63 4.61 5.16
C ARG A 30 -6.96 4.87 4.46
N ASP A 31 -7.31 6.14 4.29
CA ASP A 31 -8.55 6.53 3.61
C ASP A 31 -8.57 6.07 2.15
N GLN A 32 -7.42 6.13 1.47
CA GLN A 32 -7.29 5.65 0.10
C GLN A 32 -7.45 4.12 0.01
N ALA A 33 -6.76 3.36 0.86
CA ALA A 33 -6.88 1.90 0.91
C ALA A 33 -8.31 1.46 1.27
N SER A 34 -8.94 2.10 2.26
CA SER A 34 -10.34 1.85 2.63
C SER A 34 -11.30 2.08 1.45
N ARG A 35 -11.13 3.18 0.70
CA ARG A 35 -11.91 3.46 -0.50
C ARG A 35 -11.71 2.41 -1.60
N LEU A 36 -10.45 2.04 -1.87
CA LEU A 36 -10.14 1.05 -2.90
C LEU A 36 -10.67 -0.34 -2.53
N LEU A 37 -10.47 -0.79 -1.29
CA LEU A 37 -11.02 -2.07 -0.80
C LEU A 37 -12.54 -2.09 -0.88
N SER A 38 -13.21 -0.99 -0.54
CA SER A 38 -14.66 -0.88 -0.67
C SER A 38 -15.12 -1.07 -2.12
N MET A 39 -14.44 -0.44 -3.08
CA MET A 39 -14.74 -0.61 -4.50
C MET A 39 -14.46 -2.04 -4.99
N THR A 40 -13.34 -2.62 -4.59
CA THR A 40 -12.99 -4.01 -4.93
C THR A 40 -13.99 -5.00 -4.34
N ARG A 41 -14.47 -4.78 -3.11
CA ARG A 41 -15.52 -5.59 -2.47
C ARG A 41 -16.83 -5.56 -3.24
N LEU A 42 -17.23 -4.40 -3.77
CA LEU A 42 -18.40 -4.26 -4.64
C LEU A 42 -18.23 -5.00 -5.98
N ALA A 43 -17.02 -4.98 -6.55
CA ALA A 43 -16.71 -5.66 -7.80
C ALA A 43 -16.47 -7.17 -7.65
N ALA A 44 -16.13 -7.65 -6.45
CA ALA A 44 -15.64 -9.01 -6.19
C ALA A 44 -16.54 -10.12 -6.72
N GLY A 45 -17.86 -9.93 -6.70
CA GLY A 45 -18.82 -10.92 -7.23
C GLY A 45 -18.76 -11.12 -8.76
N SER A 46 -18.14 -10.18 -9.48
CA SER A 46 -17.97 -10.21 -10.93
C SER A 46 -16.55 -10.52 -11.40
N LEU A 47 -15.59 -10.57 -10.47
CA LEU A 47 -14.18 -10.82 -10.77
C LEU A 47 -13.85 -12.31 -10.70
N SER A 48 -12.94 -12.76 -11.56
CA SER A 48 -12.32 -14.06 -11.35
C SER A 48 -11.47 -14.02 -10.07
N PRO A 49 -11.23 -15.16 -9.40
CA PRO A 49 -10.35 -15.19 -8.22
C PRO A 49 -8.96 -14.59 -8.47
N LEU A 50 -8.42 -14.75 -9.68
CA LEU A 50 -7.12 -14.20 -10.05
C LEU A 50 -7.17 -12.68 -10.23
N ASP A 51 -8.23 -12.16 -10.83
CA ASP A 51 -8.41 -10.70 -10.96
C ASP A 51 -8.65 -10.06 -9.59
N LEU A 52 -9.45 -10.69 -8.73
CA LEU A 52 -9.67 -10.22 -7.36
C LEU A 52 -8.35 -10.16 -6.57
N MET A 53 -7.53 -11.22 -6.64
CA MET A 53 -6.21 -11.20 -6.02
C MET A 53 -5.33 -10.09 -6.60
N ARG A 54 -5.34 -9.90 -7.92
CA ARG A 54 -4.58 -8.84 -8.59
C ARG A 54 -4.99 -7.45 -8.09
N GLU A 55 -6.28 -7.18 -7.98
CA GLU A 55 -6.79 -5.93 -7.43
C GLU A 55 -6.29 -5.71 -6.00
N ILE A 56 -6.40 -6.72 -5.13
CA ILE A 56 -5.92 -6.64 -3.74
C ILE A 56 -4.40 -6.35 -3.69
N PHE A 57 -3.60 -7.02 -4.52
CA PHE A 57 -2.15 -6.75 -4.60
C PHE A 57 -1.87 -5.34 -5.11
N CYS A 58 -2.60 -4.85 -6.11
CA CYS A 58 -2.46 -3.49 -6.61
C CYS A 58 -2.69 -2.47 -5.50
N ILE A 59 -3.73 -2.63 -4.68
CA ILE A 59 -3.99 -1.73 -3.54
C ILE A 59 -2.79 -1.73 -2.58
N ALA A 60 -2.22 -2.90 -2.29
CA ALA A 60 -1.08 -3.02 -1.36
C ALA A 60 0.17 -2.32 -1.91
N LEU A 61 0.36 -2.30 -3.23
CA LEU A 61 1.49 -1.61 -3.87
C LEU A 61 1.33 -0.08 -3.88
N VAL A 62 0.10 0.45 -3.79
CA VAL A 62 -0.12 1.91 -3.71
C VAL A 62 0.09 2.43 -2.28
N LEU A 63 0.00 1.56 -1.27
CA LEU A 63 0.46 1.88 0.08
C LEU A 63 1.98 1.99 0.04
N PRO A 64 2.58 3.16 0.28
CA PRO A 64 4.01 3.34 0.10
C PRO A 64 4.77 2.44 1.08
N CYS A 65 5.64 1.61 0.53
CA CYS A 65 6.75 1.04 1.27
C CYS A 65 7.50 2.19 1.94
N GLY A 66 7.59 2.18 3.27
CA GLY A 66 8.35 3.17 4.06
C GLY A 66 9.84 3.32 3.68
N ASN A 67 10.33 2.55 2.69
CA ASN A 67 11.68 2.59 2.13
C ASN A 67 11.87 3.50 0.91
N ASP A 68 10.81 3.98 0.24
CA ASP A 68 10.94 4.82 -0.97
C ASP A 68 10.95 6.32 -0.68
N ARG A 69 11.28 6.74 0.54
CA ARG A 69 11.62 8.15 0.77
C ARG A 69 12.99 8.37 0.11
N PRO A 70 13.11 9.11 -1.02
CA PRO A 70 14.42 9.46 -1.53
C PRO A 70 15.19 10.13 -0.39
N PRO A 71 16.48 9.78 -0.17
CA PRO A 71 17.25 10.37 0.91
C PRO A 71 17.14 11.89 0.76
N LYS A 72 16.62 12.56 1.79
CA LYS A 72 16.58 14.02 1.83
C LYS A 72 18.00 14.48 1.53
N ARG A 73 18.20 15.11 0.37
CA ARG A 73 19.50 15.71 0.05
C ARG A 73 19.81 16.65 1.23
N PRO A 74 20.99 16.55 1.85
CA PRO A 74 21.36 17.50 2.87
C PRO A 74 21.25 18.89 2.24
N ASP A 75 20.51 19.78 2.90
CA ASP A 75 20.43 21.19 2.59
C ASP A 75 21.87 21.69 2.43
N ARG A 76 22.34 21.81 1.18
CA ARG A 76 23.47 22.67 0.90
C ARG A 76 22.91 24.06 1.04
N GLU A 77 23.03 24.61 2.25
CA GLU A 77 22.97 26.04 2.51
C GLU A 77 23.87 26.70 1.46
N PHE A 78 23.24 27.22 0.41
CA PHE A 78 23.92 28.00 -0.60
C PHE A 78 24.25 29.33 0.06
N HIS A 79 25.41 29.41 0.71
CA HIS A 79 26.00 30.67 1.10
C HIS A 79 26.41 31.41 -0.19
N PRO A 80 25.76 32.52 -0.57
CA PRO A 80 26.31 33.35 -1.63
C PRO A 80 27.65 33.93 -1.15
N PRO A 81 28.66 34.06 -2.02
CA PRO A 81 29.89 34.72 -1.65
C PRO A 81 29.57 36.19 -1.31
N ARG A 82 29.97 36.62 -0.12
CA ARG A 82 30.04 38.05 0.22
C ARG A 82 31.06 38.68 -0.73
N SER A 83 30.59 39.41 -1.74
CA SER A 83 31.41 40.40 -2.44
C SER A 83 31.82 41.46 -1.43
N GLY A 84 33.08 41.44 -1.01
CA GLY A 84 33.69 42.46 -0.16
C GLY A 84 34.52 43.42 -1.01
N GLY A 85 34.37 44.71 -0.70
CA GLY A 85 35.41 45.75 -0.67
C GLY A 85 35.99 46.19 -2.01
#